data_AF-A0A358GFP7-F1
#
_entry.id   AF-A0A358GFP7-F1
#
_cell.length_a   1.000
_cell.length_b   1.000
_cell.length_c   1.000
_cell.angle_alpha   90.00
_cell.angle_beta   90.00
_cell.angle_gamma   90.00
#
_symmetry.space_group_name_H-M   'P 1'
#
loop_
_entity.id
_entity.type
_entity.pdbx_description
1 polymer ?
#
loop_
_entity_poly.entity_id
_entity_poly.type
_entity_poly.pdbx_seq_one_letter_code
_entity_poly.pdbx_strand_id
1 'polypeptide(L)'
;MLDPKKRRQHVNGPIVHRDIRSETTRTLTKAPQSPHAEPLETGDSHLENALSPLDIRSETHQRYSTEHSGNQDAVKHKDTGLFREPFSVRRVRKSQDNKLTAMLQVRNERGRYLEEVLDDLSEFVDEIVIVDDASTDGTPDICRAYPKVVRLEVLEKPLFAEEWRLRNALWQAAAGTSPDWLLSVDADELYSAEAKKAIRALINQDHSDWIAFRFYDMWGGRTHYREDDLWGLHRRHTASLVRYMPGYPYFYPQQNHHVPRLPLPCTVLPGISTELKVQHLGWSGSLEDRVRKYLRYKRIDPHGEWGSLEHYESILDPEPRLIPWKEEQ
;
A
#
# COMPACT_ATOMS: atom_id res chain seq x y z
N MET A 1 -30.81 -53.37 -6.08
CA MET A 1 -31.99 -53.99 -5.42
C MET A 1 -31.69 -54.13 -3.94
N LEU A 2 -32.56 -53.53 -3.10
CA LEU A 2 -32.76 -53.69 -1.63
C LEU A 2 -31.60 -53.26 -0.70
N ASP A 3 -31.77 -52.61 0.47
CA ASP A 3 -32.76 -51.73 1.12
C ASP A 3 -32.06 -51.22 2.42
N PRO A 4 -32.01 -49.92 2.75
CA PRO A 4 -31.33 -49.39 3.94
C PRO A 4 -32.27 -49.24 5.14
N LYS A 5 -32.02 -49.97 6.26
CA LYS A 5 -32.56 -49.65 7.60
C LYS A 5 -31.92 -50.51 8.70
N LYS A 6 -31.68 -49.86 9.87
CA LYS A 6 -31.11 -50.37 11.17
C LYS A 6 -29.57 -50.31 11.20
N ARG A 7 -28.91 -49.48 12.02
CA ARG A 7 -29.10 -49.21 13.45
C ARG A 7 -28.68 -47.79 13.83
N ARG A 8 -29.55 -47.08 14.55
CA ARG A 8 -29.15 -46.18 15.65
C ARG A 8 -29.59 -46.87 16.93
N GLN A 9 -28.73 -46.91 17.96
CA GLN A 9 -29.05 -46.39 19.30
C GLN A 9 -27.94 -46.66 20.33
N HIS A 10 -27.56 -45.56 21.00
CA HIS A 10 -27.05 -45.38 22.37
C HIS A 10 -25.73 -46.03 22.79
N VAL A 11 -24.74 -45.19 23.17
CA VAL A 11 -24.43 -44.87 24.59
C VAL A 11 -23.88 -43.44 24.67
N ASN A 12 -24.63 -42.52 25.29
CA ASN A 12 -24.10 -41.26 25.84
C ASN A 12 -23.65 -41.56 27.28
N GLY A 13 -22.37 -41.33 27.58
CA GLY A 13 -21.82 -41.27 28.94
C GLY A 13 -21.18 -39.89 29.16
N PRO A 14 -21.25 -39.31 30.37
CA PRO A 14 -20.76 -37.97 30.62
C PRO A 14 -19.22 -37.95 30.68
N ILE A 15 -18.58 -37.08 29.91
CA ILE A 15 -17.14 -36.82 30.06
C ILE A 15 -16.96 -35.79 31.16
N VAL A 16 -16.51 -36.29 32.30
CA VAL A 16 -16.17 -35.57 33.52
C VAL A 16 -14.85 -34.82 33.30
N HIS A 17 -14.86 -33.52 33.65
CA HIS A 17 -13.67 -32.68 33.81
C HIS A 17 -12.64 -33.36 34.73
N ARG A 18 -11.40 -33.52 34.24
CA ARG A 18 -10.25 -33.81 35.10
C ARG A 18 -9.28 -32.64 35.06
N ASP A 19 -9.33 -31.86 36.14
CA ASP A 19 -8.24 -31.03 36.61
C ASP A 19 -7.00 -31.91 36.84
N ILE A 20 -5.88 -31.55 36.22
CA ILE A 20 -4.56 -32.02 36.60
C ILE A 20 -3.76 -30.79 37.01
N ARG A 21 -3.75 -30.57 38.33
CA ARG A 21 -2.70 -29.83 39.02
C ARG A 21 -1.42 -30.65 38.97
N SER A 22 -0.32 -30.05 38.56
CA SER A 22 1.03 -30.49 38.93
C SER A 22 1.77 -29.32 39.53
N GLU A 23 1.89 -29.36 40.86
CA GLU A 23 2.86 -28.62 41.65
C GLU A 23 4.26 -29.18 41.38
N THR A 24 5.24 -28.31 41.08
CA THR A 24 6.62 -28.47 41.59
C THR A 24 7.33 -27.10 41.67
N THR A 25 7.38 -26.60 42.90
CA THR A 25 8.54 -25.98 43.57
C THR A 25 9.21 -24.72 43.00
N ARG A 26 8.92 -23.61 43.71
CA ARG A 26 9.72 -22.37 43.84
C ARG A 26 11.15 -22.66 44.31
N THR A 27 12.12 -22.00 43.69
CA THR A 27 13.32 -21.47 44.37
C THR A 27 13.41 -19.97 44.08
N LEU A 28 13.32 -19.20 45.16
CA LEU A 28 13.45 -17.74 45.21
C LEU A 28 14.92 -17.37 45.32
N THR A 29 15.40 -16.49 44.45
CA THR A 29 16.65 -15.73 44.68
C THR A 29 16.36 -14.24 44.61
N LYS A 30 16.75 -13.57 45.70
CA LYS A 30 16.55 -12.17 46.09
C LYS A 30 17.02 -11.15 45.04
N ALA A 31 16.23 -10.09 44.89
CA ALA A 31 16.69 -8.78 44.42
C ALA A 31 17.51 -8.06 45.52
N PRO A 32 18.52 -7.25 45.18
CA PRO A 32 19.08 -6.27 46.09
C PRO A 32 18.36 -4.91 45.97
N GLN A 33 18.03 -4.35 47.12
CA GLN A 33 17.48 -3.01 47.34
C GLN A 33 18.56 -1.93 47.15
N SER A 34 18.13 -0.76 46.68
CA SER A 34 18.84 0.52 46.82
C SER A 34 18.99 0.92 48.29
N PRO A 35 19.96 1.81 48.59
CA PRO A 35 19.71 2.83 49.60
C PRO A 35 20.08 4.25 49.14
N HIS A 36 19.12 5.15 49.39
CA HIS A 36 19.18 6.52 49.92
C HIS A 36 20.14 7.61 49.38
N ALA A 37 19.50 8.76 49.11
CA ALA A 37 19.98 10.14 48.93
C ALA A 37 20.55 10.74 50.27
N GLU A 38 21.28 11.86 50.39
CA GLU A 38 21.32 13.24 49.82
C GLU A 38 22.64 13.94 50.33
N PRO A 39 22.90 15.29 50.27
CA PRO A 39 22.94 16.29 49.17
C PRO A 39 24.20 17.23 49.25
N LEU A 40 24.13 18.39 48.54
CA LEU A 40 24.93 19.65 48.55
C LEU A 40 25.79 19.92 47.29
N GLU A 41 25.35 20.84 46.42
CA GLU A 41 25.77 22.27 46.30
C GLU A 41 27.12 22.43 45.56
N THR A 42 27.43 23.36 44.67
CA THR A 42 26.87 24.61 44.11
C THR A 42 27.70 24.93 42.84
N GLY A 43 27.21 25.79 41.94
CA GLY A 43 28.08 26.40 40.92
C GLY A 43 27.40 26.90 39.65
N ASP A 44 26.86 28.12 39.71
CA ASP A 44 26.37 28.94 38.59
C ASP A 44 27.35 29.13 37.43
N SER A 45 26.83 29.24 36.20
CA SER A 45 26.99 30.50 35.43
C SER A 45 26.09 30.53 34.18
N HIS A 46 25.53 31.73 33.99
CA HIS A 46 24.60 32.20 32.98
C HIS A 46 25.09 32.14 31.53
N LEU A 47 24.15 32.07 30.57
CA LEU A 47 23.92 33.14 29.58
C LEU A 47 22.64 32.89 28.75
N GLU A 48 21.77 33.89 28.78
CA GLU A 48 20.55 34.04 27.97
C GLU A 48 20.88 34.36 26.50
N ASN A 49 20.01 33.94 25.58
CA ASN A 49 19.51 34.85 24.54
C ASN A 49 18.24 34.31 23.88
N ALA A 50 17.17 35.08 24.02
CA ALA A 50 15.89 34.92 23.35
C ALA A 50 15.85 35.80 22.09
N LEU A 51 15.19 35.33 21.02
CA LEU A 51 14.73 36.19 19.92
C LEU A 51 13.31 35.82 19.51
N SER A 52 12.46 36.84 19.49
CA SER A 52 11.06 36.85 19.09
C SER A 52 10.89 37.12 17.58
N PRO A 53 9.68 36.90 16.99
CA PRO A 53 9.44 37.05 15.56
C PRO A 53 9.05 38.49 15.16
N LEU A 54 9.45 38.90 13.94
CA LEU A 54 9.13 40.20 13.34
C LEU A 54 7.94 40.08 12.38
N ASP A 55 6.92 40.90 12.67
CA ASP A 55 5.84 41.33 11.78
C ASP A 55 6.37 42.19 10.63
N ILE A 56 5.84 42.01 9.41
CA ILE A 56 5.99 42.98 8.32
C ILE A 56 4.58 43.32 7.79
N ARG A 57 4.08 44.47 8.22
CA ARG A 57 3.04 45.24 7.53
C ARG A 57 3.72 46.28 6.65
N SER A 58 3.34 46.37 5.37
CA SER A 58 3.66 47.51 4.52
C SER A 58 2.38 48.25 4.15
N GLU A 59 2.21 49.43 4.72
CA GLU A 59 1.32 50.48 4.22
C GLU A 59 1.97 51.16 3.00
N THR A 60 1.16 51.61 2.04
CA THR A 60 1.56 52.79 1.26
C THR A 60 0.33 53.60 0.87
N HIS A 61 0.41 54.87 1.24
CA HIS A 61 -0.60 55.90 1.17
C HIS A 61 -0.74 56.48 -0.24
N GLN A 62 -1.97 56.87 -0.58
CA GLN A 62 -2.33 57.83 -1.64
C GLN A 62 -1.66 59.21 -1.42
N ARG A 63 -1.46 60.00 -2.50
CA ARG A 63 -2.12 61.33 -2.73
C ARG A 63 -1.59 62.14 -3.94
N TYR A 64 -2.55 62.67 -4.74
CA TYR A 64 -2.64 63.95 -5.52
C TYR A 64 -1.62 64.25 -6.65
N SER A 65 -1.87 65.01 -7.74
CA SER A 65 -3.04 65.54 -8.47
C SER A 65 -2.53 66.32 -9.73
N THR A 66 -3.31 66.29 -10.82
CA THR A 66 -3.50 67.28 -11.94
C THR A 66 -2.35 68.11 -12.55
N GLU A 67 -2.19 68.09 -13.90
CA GLU A 67 -2.66 69.15 -14.84
C GLU A 67 -2.37 68.83 -16.33
N HIS A 68 -2.98 69.61 -17.23
CA HIS A 68 -3.29 69.41 -18.67
C HIS A 68 -2.12 69.52 -19.67
N SER A 69 -2.23 68.83 -20.82
CA SER A 69 -2.32 69.45 -22.18
C SER A 69 -2.32 68.38 -23.27
N GLY A 70 -3.06 68.62 -24.36
CA GLY A 70 -3.29 67.64 -25.42
C GLY A 70 -2.15 67.55 -26.43
N ASN A 71 -2.02 66.38 -27.06
CA ASN A 71 -1.67 66.29 -28.46
C ASN A 71 -2.21 64.99 -29.05
N GLN A 72 -2.84 65.08 -30.22
CA GLN A 72 -3.28 63.94 -31.01
C GLN A 72 -2.07 63.37 -31.74
N ASP A 73 -1.64 62.16 -31.39
CA ASP A 73 -0.75 61.38 -32.22
C ASP A 73 -1.18 59.90 -32.18
N ALA A 74 -1.46 59.37 -33.38
CA ALA A 74 -1.88 58.00 -33.61
C ALA A 74 -0.74 57.03 -33.26
N VAL A 75 -0.79 56.47 -32.05
CA VAL A 75 0.11 55.40 -31.63
C VAL A 75 -0.33 54.11 -32.34
N LYS A 76 0.49 53.67 -33.30
CA LYS A 76 0.47 52.30 -33.83
C LYS A 76 0.58 51.34 -32.65
N HIS A 77 -0.49 50.61 -32.36
CA HIS A 77 -0.44 49.45 -31.48
C HIS A 77 0.58 48.45 -32.03
N LYS A 78 1.78 48.44 -31.44
CA LYS A 78 2.65 47.27 -31.49
C LYS A 78 1.90 46.18 -30.74
N ASP A 79 1.37 45.25 -31.50
CA ASP A 79 0.81 44.00 -31.00
C ASP A 79 1.97 43.23 -30.34
N THR A 80 2.18 43.49 -29.05
CA THR A 80 3.01 42.65 -28.20
C THR A 80 2.20 41.40 -27.94
N GLY A 81 2.26 40.47 -28.89
CA GLY A 81 1.80 39.09 -28.77
C GLY A 81 2.56 38.38 -27.65
N LEU A 82 2.21 38.72 -26.41
CA LEU A 82 2.55 38.01 -25.20
C LEU A 82 1.34 37.22 -24.70
N PHE A 83 0.46 36.80 -25.61
CA PHE A 83 -0.35 35.62 -25.37
C PHE A 83 0.56 34.43 -25.61
N ARG A 84 1.32 34.04 -24.58
CA ARG A 84 1.73 32.64 -24.45
C ARG A 84 0.47 31.83 -24.65
N GLU A 85 0.45 31.00 -25.69
CA GLU A 85 -0.46 29.87 -25.83
C GLU A 85 -0.80 29.38 -24.42
N PRO A 86 -2.08 29.44 -23.98
CA PRO A 86 -2.43 28.99 -22.65
C PRO A 86 -1.91 27.57 -22.57
N PHE A 87 -0.96 27.31 -21.65
CA PHE A 87 -0.31 26.02 -21.41
C PHE A 87 -1.22 24.94 -21.95
N SER A 88 -0.92 24.40 -23.15
CA SER A 88 -1.84 23.52 -23.82
C SER A 88 -2.21 22.47 -22.79
N VAL A 89 -3.45 22.51 -22.29
CA VAL A 89 -3.87 21.65 -21.20
C VAL A 89 -3.79 20.27 -21.82
N ARG A 90 -2.64 19.62 -21.65
CA ARG A 90 -2.34 18.30 -22.19
C ARG A 90 -3.51 17.48 -21.71
N ARG A 91 -4.34 17.01 -22.64
CA ARG A 91 -5.62 16.38 -22.31
C ARG A 91 -5.28 15.24 -21.35
N VAL A 92 -5.52 15.46 -20.05
CA VAL A 92 -5.03 14.59 -18.97
C VAL A 92 -5.56 13.17 -19.17
N ARG A 93 -6.77 13.09 -19.73
CA ARG A 93 -7.40 11.85 -20.17
C ARG A 93 -7.08 11.61 -21.65
N LYS A 94 -6.07 10.79 -21.89
CA LYS A 94 -5.82 10.20 -23.21
C LYS A 94 -6.75 9.01 -23.40
N SER A 95 -7.40 8.93 -24.56
CA SER A 95 -8.24 7.79 -24.94
C SER A 95 -7.47 6.67 -25.66
N GLN A 96 -6.18 6.85 -25.93
CA GLN A 96 -5.31 5.88 -26.61
C GLN A 96 -3.85 6.10 -26.22
N ASP A 97 -3.00 5.11 -26.52
CA ASP A 97 -1.54 5.17 -26.34
C ASP A 97 -1.11 5.60 -24.93
N ASN A 98 -1.85 5.17 -23.91
CA ASN A 98 -1.51 5.42 -22.51
C ASN A 98 -0.32 4.54 -22.09
N LYS A 99 0.70 5.16 -21.50
CA LYS A 99 1.80 4.47 -20.83
C LYS A 99 1.36 3.95 -19.46
N LEU A 100 1.54 2.65 -19.24
CA LEU A 100 1.24 1.94 -18.01
C LEU A 100 2.52 1.63 -17.24
N THR A 101 2.63 2.16 -16.03
CA THR A 101 3.75 1.89 -15.12
C THR A 101 3.23 1.09 -13.92
N ALA A 102 3.80 -0.10 -13.68
CA ALA A 102 3.60 -0.82 -12.42
C ALA A 102 4.47 -0.23 -11.31
N MET A 103 3.96 -0.21 -10.08
CA MET A 103 4.70 0.22 -8.90
C MET A 103 4.58 -0.80 -7.77
N LEU A 104 5.71 -1.19 -7.18
CA LEU A 104 5.80 -2.22 -6.14
C LEU A 104 6.64 -1.75 -4.96
N GLN A 105 6.22 -2.13 -3.76
CA GLN A 105 7.08 -2.14 -2.57
C GLN A 105 7.52 -3.58 -2.31
N VAL A 106 8.81 -3.80 -2.07
CA VAL A 106 9.38 -5.14 -1.84
C VAL A 106 10.24 -5.15 -0.59
N ARG A 107 10.29 -6.28 0.11
CA ARG A 107 11.25 -6.52 1.21
C ARG A 107 11.46 -8.01 1.42
N ASN A 108 12.68 -8.47 1.24
CA ASN A 108 13.08 -9.87 1.47
C ASN A 108 12.20 -10.89 0.72
N GLU A 109 12.09 -10.74 -0.59
CA GLU A 109 11.28 -11.59 -1.46
C GLU A 109 12.08 -12.64 -2.24
N ARG A 110 13.38 -12.79 -1.96
CA ARG A 110 14.20 -13.82 -2.61
C ARG A 110 13.66 -15.21 -2.31
N GLY A 111 13.46 -16.01 -3.36
CA GLY A 111 12.95 -17.37 -3.25
C GLY A 111 11.46 -17.46 -2.91
N ARG A 112 10.71 -16.36 -3.09
CA ARG A 112 9.24 -16.32 -2.92
C ARG A 112 8.56 -16.16 -4.28
N TYR A 113 7.81 -15.08 -4.47
CA TYR A 113 6.95 -14.87 -5.66
C TYR A 113 7.43 -13.73 -6.56
N LEU A 114 8.41 -12.93 -6.12
CA LEU A 114 8.79 -11.70 -6.84
C LEU A 114 9.23 -11.93 -8.28
N GLU A 115 10.02 -12.98 -8.57
CA GLU A 115 10.43 -13.30 -9.95
C GLU A 115 9.22 -13.57 -10.84
N GLU A 116 8.26 -14.38 -10.36
CA GLU A 116 7.01 -14.68 -11.08
C GLU A 116 6.15 -13.43 -11.28
N VAL A 117 6.07 -12.56 -10.28
CA VAL A 117 5.35 -11.27 -10.39
C VAL A 117 6.01 -10.34 -11.40
N LEU A 118 7.34 -10.26 -11.42
CA LEU A 118 8.06 -9.42 -12.37
C LEU A 118 7.99 -9.98 -13.80
N ASP A 119 7.99 -11.30 -13.96
CA ASP A 119 7.71 -11.96 -15.24
C ASP A 119 6.29 -11.63 -15.73
N ASP A 120 5.27 -11.81 -14.88
CA ASP A 120 3.86 -11.56 -15.19
C ASP A 120 3.61 -10.11 -15.60
N LEU A 121 4.08 -9.15 -14.79
CA LEU A 121 3.97 -7.72 -15.10
C LEU A 121 4.67 -7.37 -16.42
N SER A 122 5.82 -8.00 -16.67
CA SER A 122 6.58 -7.75 -17.89
C SER A 122 5.84 -8.15 -19.17
N GLU A 123 4.76 -8.93 -19.10
CA GLU A 123 3.93 -9.23 -20.27
C GLU A 123 3.09 -8.03 -20.73
N PHE A 124 2.61 -7.18 -19.82
CA PHE A 124 1.54 -6.22 -20.14
C PHE A 124 1.78 -4.76 -19.73
N VAL A 125 2.75 -4.47 -18.86
CA VAL A 125 3.11 -3.07 -18.50
C VAL A 125 4.26 -2.54 -19.36
N ASP A 126 4.40 -1.21 -19.44
CA ASP A 126 5.50 -0.57 -20.18
C ASP A 126 6.75 -0.43 -19.30
N GLU A 127 6.54 -0.09 -18.03
CA GLU A 127 7.60 0.19 -17.05
C GLU A 127 7.23 -0.38 -15.68
N ILE A 128 8.23 -0.68 -14.87
CA ILE A 128 8.13 -1.13 -13.49
C ILE A 128 8.99 -0.21 -12.62
N VAL A 129 8.41 0.28 -11.54
CA VAL A 129 9.09 1.07 -10.50
C VAL A 129 9.01 0.34 -9.18
N ILE A 130 10.14 0.22 -8.50
CA ILE A 130 10.24 -0.55 -7.26
C ILE A 130 10.86 0.31 -6.17
N VAL A 131 10.26 0.28 -4.99
CA VAL A 131 10.91 0.70 -3.73
C VAL A 131 11.19 -0.55 -2.91
N ASP A 132 12.46 -0.87 -2.75
CA ASP A 132 12.94 -1.90 -1.85
C ASP A 132 13.08 -1.30 -0.44
N ASP A 133 12.26 -1.81 0.48
CA ASP A 133 12.18 -1.34 1.86
C ASP A 133 13.33 -1.88 2.71
N ALA A 134 14.58 -1.67 2.29
CA ALA A 134 15.81 -2.08 2.96
C ALA A 134 15.97 -3.61 3.12
N SER A 135 15.82 -4.37 2.02
CA SER A 135 16.05 -5.81 2.00
C SER A 135 17.46 -6.17 2.47
N THR A 136 17.55 -7.32 3.14
CA THR A 136 18.78 -7.90 3.68
C THR A 136 19.19 -9.17 2.94
N ASP A 137 18.48 -9.54 1.89
CA ASP A 137 18.75 -10.67 1.01
C ASP A 137 19.04 -10.19 -0.43
N GLY A 138 19.02 -11.11 -1.40
CA GLY A 138 19.27 -10.78 -2.81
C GLY A 138 18.10 -10.13 -3.57
N THR A 139 17.06 -9.64 -2.88
CA THR A 139 15.89 -9.00 -3.51
C THR A 139 16.27 -7.86 -4.47
N PRO A 140 17.19 -6.93 -4.13
CA PRO A 140 17.57 -5.86 -5.06
C PRO A 140 18.23 -6.37 -6.34
N ASP A 141 18.96 -7.49 -6.28
CA ASP A 141 19.61 -8.08 -7.45
C ASP A 141 18.60 -8.72 -8.39
N ILE A 142 17.56 -9.37 -7.83
CA ILE A 142 16.40 -9.84 -8.61
C ILE A 142 15.79 -8.65 -9.36
N CYS A 143 15.44 -7.57 -8.66
CA CYS A 143 14.82 -6.39 -9.28
C CYS A 143 15.68 -5.82 -10.43
N ARG A 144 17.00 -5.70 -10.25
CA ARG A 144 17.91 -5.15 -11.27
C ARG A 144 18.02 -6.02 -12.53
N ALA A 145 17.73 -7.31 -12.44
CA ALA A 145 17.84 -8.23 -13.57
C ALA A 145 16.71 -8.03 -14.60
N TYR A 146 15.62 -7.35 -14.25
CA TYR A 146 14.45 -7.18 -15.10
C TYR A 146 14.53 -5.91 -15.97
N PRO A 147 14.52 -6.02 -17.32
CA PRO A 147 14.67 -4.85 -18.21
C PRO A 147 13.58 -3.78 -18.07
N LYS A 148 12.37 -4.17 -17.67
CA LYS A 148 11.26 -3.24 -17.45
C LYS A 148 11.33 -2.53 -16.11
N VAL A 149 12.21 -2.93 -15.19
CA VAL A 149 12.48 -2.18 -13.96
C VAL A 149 13.32 -0.95 -14.32
N VAL A 150 12.64 0.16 -14.59
CA VAL A 150 13.28 1.41 -15.01
C VAL A 150 13.76 2.26 -13.83
N ARG A 151 13.22 2.00 -12.63
CA ARG A 151 13.61 2.67 -11.39
C ARG A 151 13.52 1.69 -10.23
N LEU A 152 14.62 1.58 -9.49
CA LEU A 152 14.71 0.85 -8.24
C LEU A 152 15.30 1.78 -7.18
N GLU A 153 14.55 2.04 -6.12
CA GLU A 153 15.03 2.76 -4.94
C GLU A 153 15.23 1.76 -3.81
N VAL A 154 16.47 1.63 -3.33
CA VAL A 154 16.79 0.79 -2.17
C VAL A 154 16.92 1.69 -0.96
N LEU A 155 15.99 1.56 -0.02
CA LEU A 155 16.02 2.35 1.21
C LEU A 155 17.14 1.88 2.13
N GLU A 156 17.77 2.82 2.85
CA GLU A 156 18.80 2.50 3.83
C GLU A 156 18.22 1.87 5.11
N LYS A 157 16.96 2.20 5.43
CA LYS A 157 16.25 1.73 6.62
C LYS A 157 14.81 1.37 6.28
N PRO A 158 14.24 0.35 6.93
CA PRO A 158 12.84 -0.01 6.71
C PRO A 158 11.91 1.10 7.18
N LEU A 159 10.91 1.38 6.35
CA LEU A 159 9.77 2.25 6.60
C LEU A 159 8.48 1.47 6.81
N PHE A 160 8.51 0.13 6.88
CA PHE A 160 7.31 -0.68 7.12
C PHE A 160 6.52 -0.30 8.39
N ALA A 161 7.19 0.21 9.44
CA ALA A 161 6.54 0.71 10.65
C ALA A 161 5.86 2.09 10.47
N GLU A 162 6.17 2.77 9.37
CA GLU A 162 5.59 4.05 8.94
C GLU A 162 5.04 3.87 7.52
N GLU A 163 4.12 2.92 7.33
CA GLU A 163 3.67 2.46 6.00
C GLU A 163 3.27 3.64 5.08
N TRP A 164 2.71 4.72 5.62
CA TRP A 164 2.35 5.91 4.83
C TRP A 164 3.56 6.57 4.16
N ARG A 165 4.74 6.57 4.79
CA ARG A 165 5.98 7.08 4.20
C ARG A 165 6.46 6.17 3.08
N LEU A 166 6.38 4.86 3.27
CA LEU A 166 6.73 3.87 2.25
C LEU A 166 5.83 4.01 1.01
N ARG A 167 4.51 4.08 1.22
CA ARG A 167 3.52 4.30 0.15
C ARG A 167 3.73 5.62 -0.58
N ASN A 168 4.06 6.68 0.17
CA ASN A 168 4.38 7.98 -0.43
C ASN A 168 5.68 7.93 -1.24
N ALA A 169 6.75 7.32 -0.72
CA ALA A 169 8.02 7.15 -1.45
C ALA A 169 7.80 6.40 -2.77
N LEU A 170 7.05 5.28 -2.73
CA LEU A 170 6.69 4.52 -3.93
C LEU A 170 5.91 5.36 -4.95
N TRP A 171 4.91 6.10 -4.47
CA TRP A 171 4.11 6.97 -5.34
C TRP A 171 4.97 8.06 -6.01
N GLN A 172 5.85 8.72 -5.25
CA GLN A 172 6.73 9.76 -5.80
C GLN A 172 7.74 9.17 -6.79
N ALA A 173 8.30 8.00 -6.50
CA ALA A 173 9.20 7.30 -7.39
C ALA A 173 8.51 6.99 -8.73
N ALA A 174 7.28 6.48 -8.67
CA ALA A 174 6.50 6.12 -9.85
C ALA A 174 5.98 7.34 -10.63
N ALA A 175 5.47 8.36 -9.95
CA ALA A 175 5.06 9.63 -10.55
C ALA A 175 6.23 10.32 -11.30
N GLY A 176 7.46 10.16 -10.80
CA GLY A 176 8.67 10.67 -11.42
C GLY A 176 9.00 10.07 -12.79
N THR A 177 8.40 8.93 -13.19
CA THR A 177 8.58 8.38 -14.54
C THR A 177 7.61 8.98 -15.57
N SER A 178 6.76 9.94 -15.17
CA SER A 178 5.71 10.52 -16.01
C SER A 178 4.77 9.46 -16.64
N PRO A 179 4.13 8.60 -15.82
CA PRO A 179 3.15 7.63 -16.29
C PRO A 179 1.87 8.32 -16.80
N ASP A 180 1.08 7.62 -17.62
CA ASP A 180 -0.31 8.00 -17.84
C ASP A 180 -1.23 7.25 -16.86
N TRP A 181 -0.87 6.00 -16.56
CA TRP A 181 -1.54 5.14 -15.59
C TRP A 181 -0.54 4.43 -14.69
N LEU A 182 -0.93 4.26 -13.43
CA LEU A 182 -0.18 3.55 -12.40
C LEU A 182 -0.94 2.30 -11.98
N LEU A 183 -0.25 1.17 -11.96
CA LEU A 183 -0.74 -0.09 -11.41
C LEU A 183 0.00 -0.39 -10.10
N SER A 184 -0.70 -0.31 -8.97
CA SER A 184 -0.19 -0.72 -7.66
C SER A 184 -0.27 -2.24 -7.52
N VAL A 185 0.87 -2.89 -7.32
CA VAL A 185 0.98 -4.35 -7.24
C VAL A 185 1.84 -4.73 -6.04
N ASP A 186 1.41 -5.73 -5.29
CA ASP A 186 2.21 -6.31 -4.20
C ASP A 186 3.09 -7.44 -4.75
N ALA A 187 4.20 -7.76 -4.08
CA ALA A 187 5.22 -8.70 -4.56
C ALA A 187 4.76 -10.17 -4.62
N ASP A 188 3.49 -10.42 -4.36
CA ASP A 188 2.83 -11.72 -4.31
C ASP A 188 1.46 -11.68 -5.03
N GLU A 189 1.27 -10.79 -6.01
CA GLU A 189 0.03 -10.68 -6.79
C GLU A 189 0.24 -11.00 -8.27
N LEU A 190 -0.61 -11.88 -8.83
CA LEU A 190 -0.60 -12.27 -10.25
C LEU A 190 -1.93 -11.97 -10.93
N TYR A 191 -1.88 -11.34 -12.11
CA TYR A 191 -3.08 -10.99 -12.87
C TYR A 191 -3.48 -12.13 -13.82
N SER A 192 -4.77 -12.47 -13.82
CA SER A 192 -5.33 -13.48 -14.74
C SER A 192 -5.06 -13.14 -16.21
N ALA A 193 -5.03 -14.15 -17.07
CA ALA A 193 -4.86 -13.95 -18.51
C ALA A 193 -5.90 -12.99 -19.12
N GLU A 194 -7.14 -13.05 -18.65
CA GLU A 194 -8.23 -12.14 -19.03
C GLU A 194 -7.92 -10.71 -18.61
N ALA A 195 -7.42 -10.52 -17.39
CA ALA A 195 -7.04 -9.19 -16.89
C ALA A 195 -5.94 -8.58 -17.75
N LYS A 196 -4.86 -9.34 -18.02
CA LYS A 196 -3.74 -8.91 -18.86
C LYS A 196 -4.21 -8.46 -20.25
N LYS A 197 -5.11 -9.23 -20.88
CA LYS A 197 -5.71 -8.89 -22.19
C LYS A 197 -6.59 -7.64 -22.13
N ALA A 198 -7.34 -7.44 -21.05
CA ALA A 198 -8.30 -6.35 -20.93
C ALA A 198 -7.67 -5.00 -20.53
N ILE A 199 -6.56 -5.00 -19.78
CA ILE A 199 -5.95 -3.80 -19.20
C ILE A 199 -5.67 -2.71 -20.24
N ARG A 200 -5.20 -3.06 -21.45
CA ARG A 200 -4.94 -2.06 -22.48
C ARG A 200 -6.20 -1.34 -22.96
N ALA A 201 -7.33 -2.02 -23.06
CA ALA A 201 -8.61 -1.37 -23.35
C ALA A 201 -9.09 -0.50 -22.18
N LEU A 202 -8.89 -0.97 -20.94
CA LEU A 202 -9.30 -0.27 -19.72
C LEU A 202 -8.56 1.05 -19.48
N ILE A 203 -7.29 1.16 -19.89
CA ILE A 203 -6.53 2.41 -19.77
C ILE A 203 -6.74 3.35 -20.96
N ASN A 204 -7.06 2.81 -22.14
CA ASN A 204 -7.32 3.56 -23.37
C ASN A 204 -8.80 3.93 -23.50
N GLN A 205 -9.24 4.71 -22.52
CA GLN A 205 -10.56 5.35 -22.45
C GLN A 205 -10.44 6.65 -21.68
N ASP A 206 -11.47 7.50 -21.69
CA ASP A 206 -11.47 8.84 -21.09
C ASP A 206 -12.58 9.12 -20.04
N HIS A 207 -13.32 8.10 -19.61
CA HIS A 207 -14.47 8.21 -18.69
C HIS A 207 -14.19 7.67 -17.26
N SER A 208 -13.17 6.84 -17.08
CA SER A 208 -12.75 6.28 -15.80
C SER A 208 -11.31 6.68 -15.48
N ASP A 209 -11.05 6.93 -14.20
CA ASP A 209 -9.75 7.32 -13.66
C ASP A 209 -9.21 6.31 -12.63
N TRP A 210 -10.03 5.35 -12.16
CA TRP A 210 -9.55 4.15 -11.46
C TRP A 210 -10.29 2.90 -11.91
N ILE A 211 -9.61 1.74 -11.80
CA ILE A 211 -10.14 0.42 -12.11
C ILE A 211 -9.88 -0.51 -10.92
N ALA A 212 -10.90 -1.26 -10.52
CA ALA A 212 -10.82 -2.24 -9.45
C ALA A 212 -10.99 -3.68 -9.95
N PHE A 213 -10.35 -4.61 -9.26
CA PHE A 213 -10.28 -6.04 -9.59
C PHE A 213 -10.73 -6.91 -8.42
N ARG A 214 -11.01 -8.18 -8.71
CA ARG A 214 -11.34 -9.22 -7.72
C ARG A 214 -10.08 -9.92 -7.25
N PHE A 215 -9.71 -9.77 -5.98
CA PHE A 215 -8.51 -10.39 -5.41
C PHE A 215 -8.87 -11.66 -4.64
N TYR A 216 -8.06 -12.70 -4.77
CA TYR A 216 -8.31 -14.00 -4.14
C TYR A 216 -7.14 -14.40 -3.26
N ASP A 217 -7.37 -14.52 -1.94
CA ASP A 217 -6.38 -14.97 -0.97
C ASP A 217 -6.11 -16.47 -1.17
N MET A 218 -5.12 -16.79 -2.00
CA MET A 218 -4.69 -18.15 -2.30
C MET A 218 -4.11 -18.79 -1.04
N TRP A 219 -4.49 -20.02 -0.70
CA TRP A 219 -4.23 -20.57 0.63
C TRP A 219 -3.58 -21.95 0.60
N GLY A 220 -2.40 -22.07 1.21
CA GLY A 220 -1.63 -23.33 1.28
C GLY A 220 -1.19 -23.90 -0.08
N GLY A 221 -1.43 -23.15 -1.15
CA GLY A 221 -1.07 -23.48 -2.53
C GLY A 221 -1.80 -22.56 -3.51
N ARG A 222 -1.68 -22.86 -4.80
CA ARG A 222 -2.28 -22.08 -5.91
C ARG A 222 -3.62 -22.63 -6.42
N THR A 223 -4.11 -23.72 -5.84
CA THR A 223 -5.30 -24.41 -6.34
C THR A 223 -6.58 -24.02 -5.61
N HIS A 224 -6.48 -23.34 -4.47
CA HIS A 224 -7.61 -22.94 -3.64
C HIS A 224 -7.37 -21.57 -3.03
N TYR A 225 -8.46 -20.83 -2.82
CA TYR A 225 -8.46 -19.61 -2.01
C TYR A 225 -9.30 -19.83 -0.74
N ARG A 226 -9.05 -19.01 0.27
CA ARG A 226 -9.81 -19.07 1.52
C ARG A 226 -11.09 -18.25 1.42
N GLU A 227 -12.21 -18.82 1.87
CA GLU A 227 -13.48 -18.12 2.03
C GLU A 227 -14.16 -18.51 3.34
N ASP A 228 -14.31 -17.55 4.24
CA ASP A 228 -15.13 -17.66 5.45
C ASP A 228 -15.54 -16.27 5.96
N ASP A 229 -16.05 -16.17 7.18
CA ASP A 229 -16.55 -14.91 7.76
C ASP A 229 -15.44 -13.87 7.98
N LEU A 230 -14.19 -14.31 8.14
CA LEU A 230 -13.02 -13.44 8.34
C LEU A 230 -12.25 -13.21 7.03
N TRP A 231 -12.36 -14.14 6.08
CA TRP A 231 -11.62 -14.15 4.83
C TRP A 231 -12.58 -14.05 3.63
N GLY A 232 -12.75 -12.84 3.10
CA GLY A 232 -13.71 -12.55 2.04
C GLY A 232 -13.19 -11.59 0.97
N LEU A 233 -11.87 -11.52 0.74
CA LEU A 233 -11.25 -10.55 -0.16
C LEU A 233 -11.86 -10.54 -1.56
N HIS A 234 -12.21 -11.71 -2.10
CA HIS A 234 -12.82 -11.85 -3.43
C HIS A 234 -14.23 -11.26 -3.52
N ARG A 235 -14.92 -11.05 -2.38
CA ARG A 235 -16.27 -10.47 -2.36
C ARG A 235 -16.26 -8.95 -2.54
N ARG A 236 -15.10 -8.31 -2.39
CA ARG A 236 -14.89 -6.88 -2.67
C ARG A 236 -14.11 -6.67 -3.95
N HIS A 237 -14.20 -5.45 -4.48
CA HIS A 237 -13.32 -4.96 -5.53
C HIS A 237 -12.24 -4.08 -4.92
N THR A 238 -10.99 -4.32 -5.28
CA THR A 238 -9.84 -3.52 -4.83
C THR A 238 -9.34 -2.69 -6.00
N ALA A 239 -9.40 -1.36 -5.86
CA ALA A 239 -8.80 -0.45 -6.83
C ALA A 239 -7.27 -0.57 -6.77
N SER A 240 -6.65 -0.93 -7.90
CA SER A 240 -5.20 -1.05 -8.03
C SER A 240 -4.64 -0.31 -9.23
N LEU A 241 -5.48 0.03 -10.22
CA LEU A 241 -5.09 0.74 -11.43
C LEU A 241 -5.70 2.15 -11.41
N VAL A 242 -4.88 3.19 -11.59
CA VAL A 242 -5.31 4.59 -11.50
C VAL A 242 -4.64 5.46 -12.55
N ARG A 243 -5.38 6.42 -13.11
CA ARG A 243 -4.84 7.42 -14.03
C ARG A 243 -3.99 8.42 -13.25
N TYR A 244 -2.78 8.65 -13.71
CA TYR A 244 -1.94 9.71 -13.19
C TYR A 244 -2.28 11.05 -13.85
N MET A 245 -2.64 12.02 -13.01
CA MET A 245 -2.98 13.38 -13.42
C MET A 245 -1.93 14.35 -12.86
N PRO A 246 -1.07 14.94 -13.71
CA PRO A 246 -0.09 15.93 -13.27
C PRO A 246 -0.75 17.12 -12.56
N GLY A 247 -0.21 17.51 -11.40
CA GLY A 247 -0.73 18.63 -10.60
C GLY A 247 -1.96 18.30 -9.74
N TYR A 248 -2.52 17.09 -9.85
CA TYR A 248 -3.55 16.62 -8.92
C TYR A 248 -2.92 16.29 -7.56
N PRO A 249 -3.54 16.67 -6.42
CA PRO A 249 -2.98 16.39 -5.11
C PRO A 249 -3.10 14.90 -4.78
N TYR A 250 -1.97 14.24 -4.52
CA TYR A 250 -1.92 12.87 -4.02
C TYR A 250 -1.31 12.84 -2.62
N PHE A 251 -1.99 12.19 -1.69
CA PHE A 251 -1.49 11.97 -0.34
C PHE A 251 -2.07 10.68 0.25
N TYR A 252 -1.35 10.13 1.22
CA TYR A 252 -1.79 8.98 2.02
C TYR A 252 -2.19 9.47 3.42
N PRO A 253 -3.16 8.80 4.09
CA PRO A 253 -3.41 9.06 5.50
C PRO A 253 -2.15 8.72 6.30
N GLN A 254 -1.82 9.54 7.31
CA GLN A 254 -0.66 9.33 8.18
C GLN A 254 -0.95 8.21 9.19
N GLN A 255 -1.04 6.98 8.69
CA GLN A 255 -1.25 5.77 9.46
C GLN A 255 0.00 4.88 9.35
N ASN A 256 0.35 4.20 10.44
CA ASN A 256 1.54 3.34 10.48
C ASN A 256 1.30 1.98 9.84
N HIS A 257 0.04 1.52 9.82
CA HIS A 257 -0.38 0.23 9.28
C HIS A 257 -1.74 0.35 8.57
N HIS A 258 -1.98 -0.56 7.62
CA HIS A 258 -3.22 -0.64 6.82
C HIS A 258 -3.48 0.59 5.96
N VAL A 259 -2.41 1.23 5.50
CA VAL A 259 -2.50 2.36 4.56
C VAL A 259 -3.02 1.86 3.22
N PRO A 260 -3.99 2.55 2.59
CA PRO A 260 -4.49 2.15 1.27
C PRO A 260 -3.36 2.10 0.24
N ARG A 261 -3.48 1.20 -0.73
CA ARG A 261 -2.45 1.03 -1.78
C ARG A 261 -2.39 2.18 -2.80
N LEU A 262 -3.49 2.92 -2.93
CA LEU A 262 -3.60 4.12 -3.75
C LEU A 262 -3.80 5.36 -2.86
N PRO A 263 -3.36 6.55 -3.30
CA PRO A 263 -3.57 7.78 -2.56
C PRO A 263 -5.05 8.05 -2.29
N LEU A 264 -5.37 8.64 -1.12
CA LEU A 264 -6.74 8.86 -0.68
C LEU A 264 -7.59 9.66 -1.68
N PRO A 265 -7.07 10.73 -2.34
CA PRO A 265 -7.84 11.49 -3.33
C PRO A 265 -8.32 10.67 -4.54
N CYS A 266 -7.70 9.52 -4.84
CA CYS A 266 -8.16 8.66 -5.93
C CYS A 266 -9.59 8.12 -5.71
N THR A 267 -10.05 8.05 -4.45
CA THR A 267 -11.38 7.52 -4.09
C THR A 267 -12.55 8.38 -4.55
N VAL A 268 -12.35 9.67 -4.84
CA VAL A 268 -13.41 10.58 -5.31
C VAL A 268 -13.45 10.72 -6.83
N LEU A 269 -12.51 10.08 -7.53
CA LEU A 269 -12.47 10.07 -8.98
C LEU A 269 -13.51 9.09 -9.55
N PRO A 270 -14.01 9.30 -10.78
CA PRO A 270 -14.86 8.31 -11.43
C PRO A 270 -14.05 7.04 -11.70
N GLY A 271 -14.67 5.87 -11.52
CA GLY A 271 -14.02 4.62 -11.86
C GLY A 271 -14.97 3.44 -11.91
N ILE A 272 -14.43 2.30 -12.28
CA ILE A 272 -15.21 1.09 -12.55
C ILE A 272 -14.64 -0.12 -11.81
N SER A 273 -15.55 -0.99 -11.40
CA SER A 273 -15.24 -2.28 -10.80
C SER A 273 -15.40 -3.37 -11.84
N THR A 274 -14.38 -4.20 -12.01
CA THR A 274 -14.35 -5.30 -12.99
C THR A 274 -14.44 -6.64 -12.29
N GLU A 275 -14.89 -7.68 -13.00
CA GLU A 275 -14.83 -9.06 -12.50
C GLU A 275 -13.51 -9.76 -12.86
N LEU A 276 -12.53 -9.01 -13.38
CA LEU A 276 -11.20 -9.49 -13.69
C LEU A 276 -10.48 -9.86 -12.40
N LYS A 277 -9.78 -10.99 -12.43
CA LYS A 277 -9.28 -11.65 -11.22
C LYS A 277 -7.77 -11.45 -11.04
N VAL A 278 -7.36 -11.38 -9.78
CA VAL A 278 -5.97 -11.32 -9.32
C VAL A 278 -5.78 -12.38 -8.23
N GLN A 279 -4.77 -13.23 -8.37
CA GLN A 279 -4.36 -14.13 -7.31
C GLN A 279 -3.47 -13.37 -6.32
N HIS A 280 -3.76 -13.47 -5.03
CA HIS A 280 -2.90 -12.96 -3.95
C HIS A 280 -2.26 -14.15 -3.22
N LEU A 281 -0.96 -14.35 -3.49
CA LEU A 281 -0.13 -15.48 -3.07
C LEU A 281 0.47 -15.31 -1.67
N GLY A 282 0.19 -14.19 -1.00
CA GLY A 282 0.69 -13.90 0.34
C GLY A 282 0.31 -14.92 1.42
N TRP A 283 -0.59 -15.86 1.10
CA TRP A 283 -1.07 -16.95 1.95
C TRP A 283 -0.91 -18.34 1.32
N SER A 284 -0.39 -18.46 0.09
CA SER A 284 -0.26 -19.73 -0.62
C SER A 284 0.96 -20.56 -0.18
N GLY A 285 1.78 -20.01 0.72
CA GLY A 285 2.98 -20.66 1.23
C GLY A 285 2.70 -21.81 2.20
N SER A 286 3.80 -22.35 2.74
CA SER A 286 3.77 -23.40 3.75
C SER A 286 3.05 -22.94 5.04
N LEU A 287 2.74 -23.89 5.92
CA LEU A 287 2.30 -23.55 7.28
C LEU A 287 3.35 -22.72 8.01
N GLU A 288 4.63 -22.98 7.79
CA GLU A 288 5.73 -22.23 8.41
C GLU A 288 5.71 -20.76 7.99
N ASP A 289 5.45 -20.47 6.70
CA ASP A 289 5.30 -19.09 6.21
C ASP A 289 4.15 -18.35 6.91
N ARG A 290 3.01 -19.04 7.07
CA ARG A 290 1.84 -18.51 7.77
C ARG A 290 2.12 -18.27 9.26
N VAL A 291 2.84 -19.17 9.93
CA VAL A 291 3.30 -18.99 11.31
C VAL A 291 4.23 -17.77 11.42
N ARG A 292 5.19 -17.61 10.51
CA ARG A 292 6.09 -16.45 10.50
C ARG A 292 5.30 -15.13 10.32
N LYS A 293 4.29 -15.12 9.44
CA LYS A 293 3.41 -13.96 9.22
C LYS A 293 2.52 -13.66 10.43
N TYR A 294 1.93 -14.69 11.05
CA TYR A 294 1.17 -14.59 12.30
C TYR A 294 2.01 -13.95 13.42
N LEU A 295 3.20 -14.50 13.70
CA LEU A 295 4.09 -13.99 14.74
C LEU A 295 4.51 -12.54 14.48
N ARG A 296 4.71 -12.17 13.21
CA ARG A 296 4.98 -10.79 12.83
C ARG A 296 3.81 -9.86 13.15
N TYR A 297 2.57 -10.24 12.82
CA TYR A 297 1.40 -9.43 13.17
C TYR A 297 1.22 -9.31 14.68
N LYS A 298 1.32 -10.41 15.45
CA LYS A 298 1.23 -10.37 16.91
C LYS A 298 2.33 -9.52 17.57
N ARG A 299 3.50 -9.41 16.94
CA ARG A 299 4.59 -8.55 17.44
C ARG A 299 4.34 -7.07 17.15
N ILE A 300 3.80 -6.75 15.97
CA ILE A 300 3.57 -5.37 15.51
C ILE A 300 2.31 -4.79 16.14
N ASP A 301 1.26 -5.59 16.20
CA ASP A 301 -0.04 -5.21 16.71
C ASP A 301 -0.53 -6.24 17.76
N PRO A 302 0.11 -6.28 18.94
CA PRO A 302 -0.21 -7.26 19.98
C PRO A 302 -1.63 -7.10 20.55
N HIS A 303 -2.21 -5.91 20.40
CA HIS A 303 -3.50 -5.54 20.97
C HIS A 303 -4.63 -5.38 19.93
N GLY A 304 -4.33 -5.50 18.64
CA GLY A 304 -5.34 -5.32 17.58
C GLY A 304 -5.77 -3.85 17.43
N GLU A 305 -4.86 -2.91 17.62
CA GLU A 305 -5.11 -1.48 17.41
C GLU A 305 -5.37 -1.15 15.94
N TRP A 306 -4.73 -1.90 15.04
CA TRP A 306 -4.76 -1.65 13.60
C TRP A 306 -5.57 -2.72 12.85
N GLY A 307 -5.53 -3.97 13.33
CA GLY A 307 -6.31 -5.07 12.75
C GLY A 307 -7.15 -5.85 13.76
N SER A 308 -7.74 -6.95 13.29
CA SER A 308 -8.55 -7.83 14.14
C SER A 308 -7.70 -8.96 14.71
N LEU A 309 -7.67 -9.07 16.05
CA LEU A 309 -7.06 -10.21 16.74
C LEU A 309 -7.67 -11.53 16.29
N GLU A 310 -8.99 -11.58 16.11
CA GLU A 310 -9.69 -12.77 15.62
C GLU A 310 -9.20 -13.17 14.22
N HIS A 311 -9.06 -12.19 13.32
CA HIS A 311 -8.49 -12.42 12.00
C HIS A 311 -7.04 -12.91 12.09
N TYR A 312 -6.21 -12.36 12.99
CA TYR A 312 -4.84 -12.83 13.18
C TYR A 312 -4.79 -14.27 13.70
N GLU A 313 -5.57 -14.62 14.73
CA GLU A 313 -5.61 -15.99 15.26
C GLU A 313 -6.10 -16.98 14.18
N SER A 314 -7.05 -16.56 13.34
CA SER A 314 -7.57 -17.39 12.24
C SER A 314 -6.51 -17.74 11.19
N ILE A 315 -5.35 -17.05 11.13
CA ILE A 315 -4.25 -17.40 10.20
C ILE A 315 -3.79 -18.85 10.42
N LEU A 316 -3.87 -19.33 11.66
CA LEU A 316 -3.44 -20.66 12.09
C LEU A 316 -4.59 -21.65 12.25
N ASP A 317 -5.77 -21.32 11.75
CA ASP A 317 -6.89 -22.24 11.67
C ASP A 317 -6.46 -23.56 10.98
N PRO A 318 -6.60 -24.73 11.65
CA PRO A 318 -6.22 -26.01 11.07
C PRO A 318 -7.20 -26.48 9.98
N GLU A 319 -8.44 -25.99 9.96
CA GLU A 319 -9.50 -26.43 9.06
C GLU A 319 -10.21 -25.24 8.37
N PRO A 320 -9.45 -24.36 7.67
CA PRO A 320 -10.05 -23.22 7.00
C PRO A 320 -10.95 -23.68 5.86
N ARG A 321 -12.02 -22.94 5.59
CA ARG A 321 -12.87 -23.23 4.44
C ARG A 321 -12.17 -22.76 3.16
N LEU A 322 -11.84 -23.74 2.31
CA LEU A 322 -11.14 -23.53 1.05
C LEU A 322 -12.06 -23.77 -0.14
N ILE A 323 -11.98 -22.87 -1.13
CA ILE A 323 -12.74 -22.96 -2.38
C ILE A 323 -11.76 -23.18 -3.54
N PRO A 324 -12.02 -24.15 -4.44
CA PRO A 324 -11.18 -24.36 -5.60
C PRO A 324 -11.09 -23.10 -6.47
N TRP A 325 -9.87 -22.72 -6.82
CA TRP A 325 -9.59 -21.65 -7.78
C TRP A 325 -9.96 -22.10 -9.19
N LYS A 326 -10.67 -21.22 -9.90
CA LYS A 326 -11.03 -21.40 -11.30
C LYS A 326 -10.76 -20.10 -12.03
N GLU A 327 -9.81 -20.13 -12.95
CA GLU A 327 -9.50 -18.98 -13.79
C GLU A 327 -10.69 -18.66 -14.72
N GLU A 328 -11.46 -19.68 -15.10
CA GLU A 328 -12.40 -19.77 -16.24
C GLU A 328 -11.65 -20.06 -17.55
N GLN A 329 -12.28 -20.89 -18.40
CA GLN A 329 -11.75 -21.34 -19.71
C GLN A 329 -12.30 -20.48 -20.83
#